data_AF-A0A6P0LNV1-F1
#
_entry.id   AF-A0A6P0LNV1-F1
#
_cell.length_a   1.000
_cell.length_b   1.000
_cell.length_c   1.000
_cell.angle_alpha   90.00
_cell.angle_beta   90.00
_cell.angle_gamma   90.00
#
_symmetry.space_group_name_H-M   'P 1'
#
loop_
_entity.id
_entity.type
_entity.pdbx_description
1 polymer ?
#
loop_
_entity_poly.entity_id
_entity_poly.type
_entity_poly.pdbx_seq_one_letter_code
_entity_poly.pdbx_strand_id
1 'polypeptide(L)'
;PHTQHCGNCTRCLQACPTDAITQPFVVEANRCIAYHTIENRDENLPGTIASHLQGWVAGCDICQDVCPWNQRFAKETDVLEFHPYPGNISPKLVELANISHGDWDRQFTASALRRIKPKMLRRNARANLEASPI
;
A
#
# COMPACT_ATOMS: atom_id res chain seq x y z
N PRO A 1 8.74 -25.85 -13.82
CA PRO A 1 8.95 -24.38 -13.80
C PRO A 1 7.98 -23.68 -14.75
N HIS A 2 7.30 -22.63 -14.30
CA HIS A 2 6.47 -21.78 -15.18
C HIS A 2 7.35 -20.81 -15.99
N THR A 3 6.89 -20.42 -17.17
CA THR A 3 7.60 -19.49 -18.05
C THR A 3 7.35 -18.03 -17.64
N GLN A 4 8.31 -17.16 -17.90
CA GLN A 4 8.15 -15.72 -17.68
C GLN A 4 7.23 -15.12 -18.74
N HIS A 5 6.19 -14.42 -18.30
CA HIS A 5 5.15 -13.89 -19.18
C HIS A 5 5.24 -12.38 -19.46
N CYS A 6 6.23 -11.68 -18.88
CA CYS A 6 6.38 -10.23 -19.05
C CYS A 6 6.81 -9.83 -20.47
N GLY A 7 7.55 -10.69 -21.19
CA GLY A 7 8.16 -10.32 -22.48
C GLY A 7 8.98 -9.02 -22.35
N ASN A 8 8.70 -8.04 -23.20
CA ASN A 8 9.34 -6.71 -23.18
C ASN A 8 8.56 -5.66 -22.36
N CYS A 9 7.56 -6.06 -21.57
CA CYS A 9 6.74 -5.13 -20.79
C CYS A 9 7.53 -4.49 -19.64
N THR A 10 7.45 -3.16 -19.50
CA THR A 10 8.10 -2.36 -18.44
C THR A 10 7.11 -1.52 -17.63
N ARG A 11 5.80 -1.79 -17.71
CA ARG A 11 4.76 -0.92 -17.11
C ARG A 11 4.94 -0.72 -15.61
N CYS A 12 5.23 -1.79 -14.86
CA CYS A 12 5.42 -1.69 -13.41
C CYS A 12 6.67 -0.89 -13.02
N LEU A 13 7.74 -0.95 -13.82
CA LEU A 13 8.95 -0.13 -13.62
C LEU A 13 8.62 1.35 -13.82
N GLN A 14 7.91 1.68 -14.90
CA GLN A 14 7.56 3.07 -15.24
C GLN A 14 6.51 3.68 -14.31
N ALA A 15 5.60 2.87 -13.75
CA ALA A 15 4.53 3.35 -12.89
C ALA A 15 4.93 3.48 -11.41
N CYS A 16 6.04 2.86 -10.98
CA CYS A 16 6.47 2.91 -9.59
C CYS A 16 6.89 4.35 -9.23
N PRO A 17 6.17 5.05 -8.34
CA PRO A 17 6.36 6.49 -8.13
C PRO A 17 7.69 6.86 -7.46
N THR A 18 8.42 5.88 -6.94
CA THR A 18 9.69 6.05 -6.23
C THR A 18 10.85 5.33 -6.93
N ASP A 19 10.60 4.79 -8.14
CA ASP A 19 11.44 3.84 -8.88
C ASP A 19 12.05 2.73 -8.00
N ALA A 20 11.24 2.18 -7.10
CA ALA A 20 11.65 1.06 -6.26
C ALA A 20 11.94 -0.22 -7.06
N ILE A 21 11.38 -0.35 -8.28
CA ILE A 21 11.70 -1.44 -9.20
C ILE A 21 12.82 -0.96 -10.13
N THR A 22 14.08 -1.16 -9.71
CA THR A 22 15.25 -0.57 -10.38
C THR A 22 15.60 -1.24 -11.70
N GLN A 23 15.25 -2.52 -11.85
CA GLN A 23 15.37 -3.31 -13.07
C GLN A 23 14.38 -4.49 -13.02
N PRO A 24 14.17 -5.22 -14.14
CA PRO A 24 13.25 -6.36 -14.12
C PRO A 24 13.56 -7.33 -12.98
N PHE A 25 12.52 -7.65 -12.20
CA PHE A 25 12.58 -8.59 -11.06
C PHE A 25 13.42 -8.15 -9.85
N VAL A 26 13.83 -6.89 -9.77
CA VAL A 26 14.58 -6.36 -8.62
C VAL A 26 13.83 -5.21 -7.96
N VAL A 27 13.61 -5.34 -6.65
CA VAL A 27 12.94 -4.33 -5.83
C VAL A 27 13.90 -3.83 -4.76
N GLU A 28 14.15 -2.52 -4.76
CA GLU A 28 14.88 -1.83 -3.71
C GLU A 28 13.91 -1.43 -2.59
N ALA A 29 13.91 -2.20 -1.50
CA ALA A 29 12.94 -2.06 -0.41
C ALA A 29 12.95 -0.66 0.24
N ASN A 30 14.13 -0.03 0.36
CA ASN A 30 14.30 1.32 0.92
C ASN A 30 13.63 2.43 0.10
N ARG A 31 13.15 2.12 -1.10
CA ARG A 31 12.37 3.02 -1.96
C ARG A 31 10.91 2.58 -2.06
N CYS A 32 10.55 1.39 -1.59
CA CYS A 32 9.23 0.80 -1.82
C CYS A 32 8.19 1.31 -0.82
N ILE A 33 7.09 1.88 -1.32
CA ILE A 33 5.97 2.36 -0.47
C ILE A 33 5.42 1.23 0.41
N ALA A 34 5.28 0.02 -0.12
CA ALA A 34 4.77 -1.11 0.66
C ALA A 34 5.67 -1.46 1.85
N TYR A 35 7.00 -1.43 1.67
CA TYR A 35 7.94 -1.61 2.78
C TYR A 35 7.77 -0.51 3.83
N HIS A 36 7.71 0.75 3.41
CA HIS A 36 7.64 1.86 4.35
C HIS A 36 6.31 1.93 5.11
N THR A 37 5.22 1.53 4.48
CA THR A 37 3.89 1.54 5.11
C THR A 37 3.65 0.31 6.00
N ILE A 38 4.31 -0.82 5.72
CA ILE A 38 4.09 -2.10 6.45
C ILE A 38 5.19 -2.41 7.47
N GLU A 39 6.46 -2.19 7.14
CA GLU A 39 7.60 -2.71 7.90
C GLU A 39 8.44 -1.62 8.58
N ASN A 40 8.60 -0.43 7.97
CA ASN A 40 9.37 0.66 8.58
C ASN A 40 8.69 1.15 9.88
N ARG A 41 9.41 1.06 11.01
CA ARG A 41 8.93 1.45 12.36
C ARG A 41 9.41 2.82 12.84
N ASP A 42 10.15 3.54 12.02
CA ASP A 42 10.67 4.87 12.32
C ASP A 42 9.51 5.84 12.54
N GLU A 43 9.77 6.88 13.33
CA GLU A 43 8.75 7.89 13.64
C GLU A 43 8.30 8.66 12.40
N ASN A 44 9.24 8.94 11.48
CA ASN A 44 8.99 9.69 10.26
C ASN A 44 9.31 8.84 9.03
N LEU A 45 8.56 9.04 7.95
CA LEU A 45 8.90 8.46 6.65
C LEU A 45 10.02 9.27 6.00
N PRO A 46 10.88 8.64 5.17
CA PRO A 46 11.79 9.40 4.31
C PRO A 46 11.00 10.38 3.45
N GLY A 47 11.51 11.60 3.26
CA GLY A 47 10.80 12.65 2.51
C GLY A 47 10.40 12.22 1.11
N THR A 48 11.25 11.43 0.43
CA THR A 48 10.96 10.85 -0.89
C THR A 48 9.78 9.88 -0.89
N ILE A 49 9.52 9.18 0.22
CA ILE A 49 8.37 8.29 0.35
C ILE A 49 7.14 9.09 0.72
N ALA A 50 7.26 10.00 1.69
CA ALA A 50 6.16 10.82 2.19
C ALA A 50 5.47 11.60 1.05
N SER A 51 6.24 12.16 0.12
CA SER A 51 5.72 12.89 -1.03
C SER A 51 5.07 12.03 -2.12
N HIS A 52 5.22 10.70 -2.08
CA HIS A 52 4.76 9.78 -3.11
C HIS A 52 3.77 8.72 -2.60
N LEU A 53 3.21 8.89 -1.40
CA LEU A 53 2.31 7.89 -0.81
C LEU A 53 1.00 7.71 -1.59
N GLN A 54 0.52 8.70 -2.35
CA GLN A 54 -0.67 8.59 -3.23
C GLN A 54 -1.93 8.01 -2.55
N GLY A 55 -2.13 8.32 -1.27
CA GLY A 55 -3.25 7.81 -0.46
C GLY A 55 -2.98 6.46 0.21
N TRP A 56 -1.87 5.77 -0.11
CA TRP A 56 -1.52 4.49 0.49
C TRP A 56 -1.12 4.66 1.96
N VAL A 57 -1.85 3.98 2.84
CA VAL A 57 -1.60 3.95 4.29
C VAL A 57 -1.07 2.61 4.78
N ALA A 58 -1.24 1.54 4.00
CA ALA A 58 -0.78 0.19 4.28
C ALA A 58 -0.63 -0.57 2.95
N GLY A 59 0.59 -0.97 2.59
CA GLY A 59 0.87 -1.60 1.29
C GLY A 59 0.98 -0.59 0.15
N CYS A 60 1.04 -1.11 -1.07
CA CYS A 60 0.99 -0.38 -2.33
C CYS A 60 0.80 -1.40 -3.46
N ASP A 61 -0.26 -1.25 -4.26
CA ASP A 61 -0.56 -2.16 -5.37
C ASP A 61 -0.33 -1.54 -6.76
N ILE A 62 0.23 -0.33 -6.85
CA ILE A 62 0.42 0.38 -8.14
C ILE A 62 1.09 -0.51 -9.20
N CYS A 63 2.14 -1.25 -8.85
CA CYS A 63 2.84 -2.12 -9.79
C CYS A 63 2.00 -3.32 -10.24
N GLN A 64 1.07 -3.78 -9.40
CA GLN A 64 0.11 -4.83 -9.70
C GLN A 64 -1.07 -4.29 -10.53
N ASP A 65 -1.57 -3.11 -10.21
CA ASP A 65 -2.72 -2.47 -10.88
C ASP A 65 -2.42 -2.15 -12.34
N VAL A 66 -1.18 -1.75 -12.66
CA VAL A 66 -0.74 -1.50 -14.05
C VAL A 66 -0.34 -2.77 -14.80
N CYS A 67 -0.24 -3.92 -14.11
CA CYS A 67 0.20 -5.17 -14.72
C CYS A 67 -0.85 -5.67 -15.73
N PRO A 68 -0.50 -5.85 -17.02
CA PRO A 68 -1.45 -6.32 -18.03
C PRO A 68 -2.04 -7.70 -17.69
N TRP A 69 -1.28 -8.53 -16.96
CA TRP A 69 -1.74 -9.85 -16.58
C TRP A 69 -2.84 -9.80 -15.52
N ASN A 70 -2.74 -8.89 -14.55
CA ASN A 70 -3.80 -8.67 -13.57
C ASN A 70 -5.02 -8.03 -14.22
N GLN A 71 -4.82 -7.01 -15.07
CA GLN A 71 -5.93 -6.34 -15.76
C GLN A 71 -6.74 -7.26 -16.67
N ARG A 72 -6.09 -8.25 -17.29
CA ARG A 72 -6.72 -9.11 -18.31
C ARG A 72 -7.17 -10.47 -17.80
N PHE A 73 -6.47 -11.04 -16.83
CA PHE A 73 -6.67 -12.45 -16.46
C PHE A 73 -7.02 -12.66 -14.99
N ALA A 74 -6.81 -11.67 -14.10
CA ALA A 74 -7.28 -11.79 -12.73
C ALA A 74 -8.81 -11.80 -12.71
N LYS A 75 -9.37 -12.58 -11.80
CA LYS A 75 -10.80 -12.64 -11.52
C LYS A 75 -10.99 -12.42 -10.04
N GLU A 76 -12.00 -11.64 -9.69
CA GLU A 76 -12.42 -11.55 -8.29
C GLU A 76 -12.81 -12.93 -7.79
N THR A 77 -12.43 -13.20 -6.55
CA THR A 77 -12.74 -14.45 -5.86
C THR A 77 -14.22 -14.48 -5.45
N ASP A 78 -14.83 -15.65 -5.45
CA ASP A 78 -16.16 -15.90 -4.89
C ASP A 78 -16.12 -16.31 -3.40
N VAL A 79 -14.91 -16.44 -2.83
CA VAL A 79 -14.68 -16.69 -1.41
C VAL A 79 -15.01 -15.44 -0.59
N LEU A 80 -16.14 -15.49 0.10
CA LEU A 80 -16.70 -14.36 0.87
C LEU A 80 -15.76 -13.85 1.97
N GLU A 81 -14.97 -14.73 2.58
CA GLU A 81 -14.02 -14.40 3.64
C GLU A 81 -12.87 -13.51 3.18
N PHE A 82 -12.63 -13.43 1.87
CA PHE A 82 -11.62 -12.54 1.27
C PHE A 82 -12.16 -11.15 0.92
N HIS A 83 -13.47 -10.93 1.07
CA HIS A 83 -14.03 -9.60 0.87
C HIS A 83 -13.53 -8.63 1.95
N PRO A 84 -13.24 -7.37 1.59
CA PRO A 84 -12.82 -6.38 2.56
C PRO A 84 -13.93 -6.11 3.58
N TYR A 85 -13.56 -5.94 4.85
CA TYR A 85 -14.50 -5.46 5.86
C TYR A 85 -15.07 -4.10 5.45
N PRO A 86 -16.40 -3.88 5.51
CA PRO A 86 -17.03 -2.64 5.02
C PRO A 86 -16.42 -1.36 5.59
N GLY A 87 -16.06 -1.36 6.88
CA GLY A 87 -15.41 -0.21 7.53
C GLY A 87 -13.99 0.10 7.06
N ASN A 88 -13.38 -0.77 6.24
CA ASN A 88 -12.04 -0.59 5.66
C ASN A 88 -12.09 -0.19 4.19
N ILE A 89 -13.29 -0.07 3.60
CA ILE A 89 -13.46 0.39 2.23
C ILE A 89 -13.41 1.92 2.22
N SER A 90 -12.41 2.48 1.55
CA SER A 90 -12.24 3.94 1.36
C SER A 90 -12.36 4.80 2.63
N PRO A 91 -11.65 4.48 3.73
CA PRO A 91 -11.65 5.31 4.93
C PRO A 91 -11.01 6.69 4.68
N LYS A 92 -11.46 7.72 5.40
CA LYS A 92 -10.88 9.06 5.26
C LYS A 92 -9.52 9.12 5.95
N LEU A 93 -8.54 9.75 5.31
CA LEU A 93 -7.20 9.93 5.87
C LEU A 93 -7.21 10.65 7.22
N VAL A 94 -8.07 11.66 7.40
CA VAL A 94 -8.24 12.38 8.68
C VAL A 94 -8.72 11.46 9.80
N GLU A 95 -9.62 10.51 9.50
CA GLU A 95 -10.13 9.55 10.48
C GLU A 95 -9.01 8.58 10.88
N LEU A 96 -8.27 8.06 9.89
CA LEU A 96 -7.12 7.17 10.15
C LEU A 96 -5.98 7.86 10.90
N ALA A 97 -5.70 9.14 10.61
CA ALA A 97 -4.67 9.93 11.27
C ALA A 97 -4.95 10.19 12.76
N ASN A 98 -6.22 10.18 13.14
CA ASN A 98 -6.70 10.47 14.49
C ASN A 98 -7.37 9.27 15.19
N ILE A 99 -7.30 8.08 14.58
CA ILE A 99 -7.95 6.89 15.11
C ILE A 99 -7.48 6.58 16.54
N SER A 100 -8.43 6.43 17.46
CA SER A 100 -8.15 6.07 18.84
C SER A 100 -7.67 4.61 18.93
N HIS A 101 -7.03 4.24 20.04
CA HIS A 101 -6.68 2.82 20.26
C HIS A 101 -7.91 1.91 20.30
N GLY A 102 -8.99 2.36 20.94
CA GLY A 102 -10.25 1.59 21.01
C GLY A 102 -10.90 1.42 19.63
N ASP A 103 -10.90 2.47 18.80
CA ASP A 103 -11.44 2.39 17.44
C ASP A 103 -10.58 1.51 16.53
N TRP A 104 -9.25 1.63 16.62
CA TRP A 104 -8.33 0.72 15.94
C TRP A 104 -8.64 -0.74 16.29
N ASP A 105 -8.83 -1.04 17.58
CA ASP A 105 -9.09 -2.40 18.01
C ASP A 105 -10.44 -2.91 17.48
N ARG A 106 -11.49 -2.08 17.53
CA ARG A 106 -12.81 -2.47 17.00
C ARG A 106 -12.78 -2.66 15.49
N GLN A 107 -12.24 -1.71 14.74
CA GLN A 107 -12.30 -1.67 13.28
C GLN A 107 -11.43 -2.73 12.61
N PHE A 108 -10.23 -2.98 13.12
CA PHE A 108 -9.26 -3.88 12.47
C PHE A 108 -9.18 -5.26 13.12
N THR A 109 -10.13 -5.66 13.97
CA THR A 109 -10.17 -7.04 14.48
C THR A 109 -10.21 -8.05 13.33
N ALA A 110 -9.39 -9.10 13.41
CA ALA A 110 -9.22 -10.15 12.38
C ALA A 110 -8.78 -9.66 10.98
N SER A 111 -8.44 -8.38 10.81
CA SER A 111 -7.94 -7.86 9.55
C SER A 111 -6.44 -8.09 9.38
N ALA A 112 -6.00 -8.35 8.14
CA ALA A 112 -4.58 -8.37 7.76
C ALA A 112 -3.85 -7.05 8.09
N LEU A 113 -4.59 -5.93 8.19
CA LEU A 113 -4.07 -4.64 8.63
C LEU A 113 -3.49 -4.67 10.06
N ARG A 114 -3.81 -5.68 10.87
CA ARG A 114 -3.16 -5.91 12.18
C ARG A 114 -1.65 -6.22 12.08
N ARG A 115 -1.13 -6.48 10.88
CA ARG A 115 0.32 -6.58 10.63
C ARG A 115 1.03 -5.27 11.00
N ILE A 116 0.43 -4.12 10.72
CA ILE A 116 1.00 -2.81 11.04
C ILE A 116 0.57 -2.35 12.43
N LYS A 117 1.35 -1.45 13.04
CA LYS A 117 1.01 -0.87 14.36
C LYS A 117 0.11 0.35 14.21
N PRO A 118 -0.78 0.65 15.18
CA PRO A 118 -1.64 1.84 15.13
C PRO A 118 -0.86 3.14 14.87
N LYS A 119 0.34 3.26 15.48
CA LYS A 119 1.23 4.41 15.27
C LYS A 119 1.70 4.54 13.82
N MET A 120 1.93 3.42 13.13
CA MET A 120 2.35 3.39 11.72
C MET A 120 1.20 3.80 10.81
N LEU A 121 0.00 3.28 11.04
CA LEU A 121 -1.20 3.71 10.30
C LEU A 121 -1.40 5.22 10.43
N ARG A 122 -1.38 5.75 11.67
CA ARG A 122 -1.53 7.19 11.94
C ARG A 122 -0.43 8.01 11.27
N ARG A 123 0.84 7.59 11.36
CA ARG A 123 1.97 8.24 10.68
C ARG A 123 1.76 8.29 9.18
N ASN A 124 1.41 7.16 8.55
CA ASN A 124 1.22 7.08 7.10
C ASN A 124 0.04 7.95 6.63
N ALA A 125 -1.06 7.96 7.39
CA ALA A 125 -2.21 8.80 7.08
C ALA A 125 -1.90 10.30 7.20
N ARG A 126 -1.15 10.71 8.23
CA ARG A 126 -0.69 12.11 8.40
C ARG A 126 0.25 12.54 7.28
N ALA A 127 1.23 11.70 6.93
CA ALA A 127 2.14 11.98 5.83
C ALA A 127 1.39 12.17 4.49
N ASN A 128 0.34 11.38 4.23
CA ASN A 128 -0.52 11.60 3.06
C ASN A 128 -1.25 12.96 3.10
N LEU A 129 -1.78 13.37 4.25
CA LEU A 129 -2.45 14.68 4.40
C LEU A 129 -1.48 15.85 4.18
N GLU A 130 -0.24 15.71 4.65
CA GLU A 130 0.81 16.73 4.49
C GLU A 130 1.31 16.84 3.04
N ALA A 131 1.38 15.72 2.33
CA ALA A 131 1.81 15.66 0.93
C ALA A 131 0.74 16.14 -0.07
N SER A 132 -0.52 16.24 0.37
CA SER A 132 -1.65 16.72 -0.43
C SER A 132 -2.46 17.73 0.38
N PRO A 133 -1.91 18.93 0.63
CA PRO A 133 -2.66 19.98 1.31
C PRO A 133 -3.88 20.33 0.46
N ILE A 134 -5.06 20.14 1.03
CA ILE A 134 -6.34 20.60 0.48
C ILE A 134 -6.32 22.12 0.41
#